data_AF-A0A4Y2VD03-F1
#
_entry.id   AF-A0A4Y2VD03-F1
#
_cell.length_a   1.000
_cell.length_b   1.000
_cell.length_c   1.000
_cell.angle_alpha   90.00
_cell.angle_beta   90.00
_cell.angle_gamma   90.00
#
_symmetry.space_group_name_H-M   'P 1'
#
loop_
_entity.id
_entity.type
_entity.pdbx_description
1 polymer ?
#
loop_
_entity_poly.entity_id
_entity_poly.type
_entity_poly.pdbx_seq_one_letter_code
_entity_poly.pdbx_strand_id
1 'polypeptide(L)'
;MVPSTSVCANNLVKEKQNTNVLLCTDVVNILNSKNQLVSARCVLENASQKSYIKRLLVKKLGLNVKNKSISVSCLGVAETVASGEIDFTFTPHFNQKFHIKTSALLIQKITDNIPTINLPQSLKDSFSDLLLADPNFHNASETDVLLGVNVFLSLMKGETIKRDERLSFALSTKLG
;
A
#
# COMPACT_ATOMS: atom_id res chain seq x y z
N MET A 1 13.23 12.79 17.86
CA MET A 1 11.94 12.49 17.19
C MET A 1 12.30 11.77 15.90
N VAL A 2 11.97 10.49 15.76
CA VAL A 2 12.39 9.67 14.61
C VAL A 2 11.47 10.00 13.43
N PRO A 3 11.98 10.28 12.21
CA PRO A 3 11.13 10.52 11.06
C PRO A 3 10.31 9.27 10.71
N SER A 4 9.01 9.44 10.48
CA SER A 4 8.13 8.41 9.93
C SER A 4 8.14 8.54 8.40
N THR A 5 8.28 7.42 7.67
CA THR A 5 8.26 7.41 6.19
C THR A 5 7.78 6.08 5.54
N SER A 6 7.15 6.12 4.35
CA SER A 6 6.88 4.99 3.46
C SER A 6 7.95 4.98 2.37
N VAL A 7 8.48 3.81 1.97
CA VAL A 7 9.60 3.75 1.01
C VAL A 7 9.07 3.62 -0.41
N CYS A 8 9.61 4.42 -1.34
CA CYS A 8 9.31 4.32 -2.76
C CYS A 8 10.45 4.83 -3.64
N ALA A 9 10.64 4.24 -4.80
CA ALA A 9 11.73 4.59 -5.69
C ALA A 9 11.20 4.67 -7.11
N ASN A 10 11.44 5.82 -7.75
CA ASN A 10 11.33 5.95 -9.18
C ASN A 10 12.72 6.03 -9.80
N ASN A 11 12.89 5.40 -10.96
CA ASN A 11 14.15 5.40 -11.68
C ASN A 11 14.25 6.62 -12.60
N LEU A 12 15.32 7.41 -12.44
CA LEU A 12 15.78 8.36 -13.44
C LEU A 12 17.21 7.99 -13.83
N VAL A 13 17.43 6.92 -14.60
CA VAL A 13 18.75 6.65 -15.19
C VAL A 13 18.63 6.11 -16.61
N LYS A 14 19.40 6.75 -17.51
CA LYS A 14 19.75 6.29 -18.86
C LYS A 14 20.37 4.88 -18.79
N GLU A 15 19.62 3.89 -19.25
CA GLU A 15 19.95 2.52 -19.67
C GLU A 15 21.05 1.70 -18.93
N LYS A 16 20.75 0.39 -18.80
CA LYS A 16 21.65 -0.78 -18.59
C LYS A 16 21.95 -1.33 -17.17
N GLN A 17 21.09 -1.13 -16.17
CA GLN A 17 21.13 -1.90 -14.90
C GLN A 17 19.70 -2.24 -14.46
N ASN A 18 19.49 -3.44 -13.88
CA ASN A 18 18.19 -3.92 -13.38
C ASN A 18 17.53 -2.87 -12.47
N THR A 19 16.47 -2.24 -12.98
CA THR A 19 15.82 -1.12 -12.33
C THR A 19 14.80 -1.68 -11.34
N ASN A 20 15.17 -1.82 -10.08
CA ASN A 20 14.22 -2.20 -9.03
C ASN A 20 13.37 -0.98 -8.67
N VAL A 21 12.19 -0.87 -9.28
CA VAL A 21 11.20 0.17 -8.95
C VAL A 21 10.52 -0.23 -7.65
N LEU A 22 10.55 0.66 -6.64
CA LEU A 22 9.85 0.45 -5.38
C LEU A 22 8.55 1.25 -5.38
N LEU A 23 7.45 0.56 -5.11
CA LEU A 23 6.17 1.22 -4.86
C LEU A 23 6.03 1.56 -3.37
N CYS A 24 5.24 2.60 -3.08
CA CYS A 24 4.88 2.99 -1.72
C CYS A 24 4.06 1.85 -1.09
N THR A 25 4.71 1.02 -0.28
CA THR A 25 4.06 -0.09 0.41
C THR A 25 3.99 0.20 1.89
N ASP A 26 2.88 -0.22 2.49
CA ASP A 26 2.51 0.11 3.85
C ASP A 26 1.90 -1.15 4.50
N VAL A 27 2.16 -1.36 5.79
CA VAL A 27 1.46 -2.35 6.62
C VAL A 27 0.48 -1.61 7.52
N VAL A 28 -0.79 -1.94 7.38
CA VAL A 28 -1.88 -1.33 8.13
C VAL A 28 -2.65 -2.37 8.93
N ASN A 29 -3.24 -1.95 10.03
CA ASN A 29 -4.10 -2.78 10.85
C ASN A 29 -5.56 -2.39 10.62
N ILE A 30 -6.38 -3.31 10.13
CA ILE A 30 -7.79 -3.08 9.83
C ILE A 30 -8.65 -3.64 10.96
N LEU A 31 -9.62 -2.85 11.43
CA LEU A 31 -10.63 -3.30 12.39
C LEU A 31 -11.57 -4.33 11.75
N ASN A 32 -11.64 -5.52 12.32
CA ASN A 32 -12.59 -6.56 11.92
C ASN A 32 -13.95 -6.38 12.63
N SER A 33 -14.95 -7.22 12.27
CA SER A 33 -16.29 -7.15 12.88
C SER A 33 -16.36 -7.50 14.37
N LYS A 34 -15.27 -8.03 14.94
CA LYS A 34 -15.10 -8.31 16.37
C LYS A 34 -14.27 -7.23 17.09
N ASN A 35 -14.04 -6.08 16.46
CA ASN A 35 -13.19 -5.00 16.97
C ASN A 35 -11.74 -5.40 17.24
N GLN A 36 -11.23 -6.40 16.53
CA GLN A 36 -9.82 -6.81 16.58
C GLN A 36 -9.08 -6.27 15.36
N LEU A 37 -7.81 -5.91 15.57
CA LEU A 37 -6.94 -5.45 14.50
C LEU A 37 -6.36 -6.63 13.72
N VAL A 38 -6.50 -6.59 12.40
CA VAL A 38 -5.95 -7.57 11.47
C VAL A 38 -4.97 -6.85 10.55
N SER A 39 -3.70 -7.28 10.59
CA SER A 39 -2.66 -6.75 9.71
C SER A 39 -2.97 -7.08 8.25
N ALA A 40 -2.78 -6.10 7.38
CA ALA A 40 -2.92 -6.19 5.94
C ALA A 40 -1.82 -5.37 5.27
N ARG A 41 -1.28 -5.87 4.17
CA ARG A 41 -0.30 -5.11 3.39
C ARG A 41 -1.02 -4.32 2.31
N CYS A 42 -0.67 -3.05 2.15
CA CYS A 42 -1.26 -2.18 1.16
C CYS A 42 -0.22 -1.47 0.29
N VAL A 43 -0.65 -1.06 -0.89
CA VAL A 43 0.09 -0.16 -1.77
C VAL A 43 -0.63 1.17 -1.89
N LEU A 44 0.09 2.28 -1.75
CA LEU A 44 -0.42 3.64 -1.97
C LEU A 44 -0.23 4.00 -3.45
N GLU A 45 -1.34 4.26 -4.15
CA GLU A 45 -1.36 4.43 -5.61
C GLU A 45 -2.14 5.70 -5.99
N ASN A 46 -1.46 6.69 -6.57
CA ASN A 46 -2.11 7.92 -7.02
C ASN A 46 -2.78 7.78 -8.40
N ALA A 47 -2.40 6.77 -9.19
CA ALA A 47 -2.95 6.54 -10.53
C ALA A 47 -4.31 5.81 -10.51
N SER A 48 -4.83 5.48 -9.33
CA SER A 48 -6.11 4.81 -9.18
C SER A 48 -7.17 5.71 -8.55
N GLN A 49 -8.30 5.91 -9.25
CA GLN A 49 -9.40 6.76 -8.76
C GLN A 49 -10.12 6.18 -7.55
N LYS A 50 -10.02 4.87 -7.32
CA LYS A 50 -10.69 4.13 -6.25
C LYS A 50 -9.68 3.30 -5.47
N SER A 51 -10.05 2.96 -4.25
CA SER A 51 -9.33 1.95 -3.46
C SER A 51 -9.94 0.57 -3.70
N TYR A 52 -9.13 -0.48 -3.56
CA TYR A 52 -9.52 -1.86 -3.78
C TYR A 52 -9.05 -2.75 -2.64
N ILE A 53 -9.81 -3.79 -2.33
CA ILE A 53 -9.48 -4.76 -1.29
C ILE A 53 -9.77 -6.18 -1.76
N LYS A 54 -8.87 -7.10 -1.40
CA LYS A 54 -9.05 -8.53 -1.71
C LYS A 54 -10.26 -9.11 -1.00
N ARG A 55 -11.05 -9.91 -1.75
CA ARG A 55 -12.19 -10.68 -1.20
C ARG A 55 -11.80 -11.57 -0.03
N LEU A 56 -10.65 -12.23 -0.10
CA LEU A 56 -10.17 -13.12 0.95
C LEU A 56 -9.94 -12.36 2.26
N LEU A 57 -9.37 -11.15 2.19
CA LEU A 57 -9.19 -10.30 3.36
C LEU A 57 -10.54 -9.87 3.95
N VAL A 58 -11.50 -9.45 3.13
CA VAL A 58 -12.85 -9.09 3.63
C VAL A 58 -13.54 -10.25 4.32
N LYS A 59 -13.44 -11.47 3.77
CA LYS A 59 -13.96 -12.68 4.41
C LYS A 59 -13.31 -12.93 5.78
N LYS A 60 -11.98 -12.74 5.88
CA LYS A 60 -11.22 -12.84 7.14
C LYS A 60 -11.64 -11.77 8.15
N LEU A 61 -11.88 -10.53 7.69
CA LEU A 61 -12.32 -9.42 8.53
C LEU A 61 -13.79 -9.57 8.99
N GLY A 62 -14.60 -10.34 8.26
CA GLY A 62 -16.02 -10.53 8.57
C GLY A 62 -16.84 -9.23 8.47
N LEU A 63 -16.40 -8.27 7.64
CA LEU A 63 -17.09 -6.99 7.44
C LEU A 63 -18.25 -7.11 6.46
N ASN A 64 -19.26 -6.26 6.63
CA ASN A 64 -20.43 -6.21 5.75
C ASN A 64 -20.06 -5.65 4.37
N VAL A 65 -20.50 -6.34 3.33
CA VAL A 65 -20.32 -5.93 1.93
C VAL A 65 -21.59 -5.25 1.44
N LYS A 66 -21.47 -4.02 0.96
CA LYS A 66 -22.55 -3.34 0.24
C LYS A 66 -22.62 -3.88 -1.18
N ASN A 67 -23.79 -4.37 -1.58
CA ASN A 67 -24.00 -4.86 -2.94
C ASN A 67 -23.80 -3.73 -3.93
N LYS A 68 -22.78 -3.90 -4.79
CA LYS A 68 -22.41 -2.95 -5.83
C LYS A 68 -21.74 -3.73 -6.95
N SER A 69 -22.13 -3.50 -8.19
CA SER A 69 -21.45 -4.08 -9.34
C SER A 69 -20.89 -2.95 -10.17
N ILE A 70 -19.57 -2.90 -10.30
CA ILE A 70 -18.86 -1.88 -11.08
C ILE A 70 -17.89 -2.59 -12.01
N SER A 71 -17.96 -2.29 -13.31
CA SER A 71 -16.88 -2.65 -14.23
C SER A 71 -15.66 -1.77 -13.94
N VAL A 72 -14.53 -2.42 -13.70
CA VAL A 72 -13.25 -1.80 -13.44
C VAL A 72 -12.39 -2.04 -14.67
N SER A 73 -12.10 -0.97 -15.40
CA SER A 73 -11.20 -1.00 -16.54
C SER A 73 -9.79 -0.59 -16.10
N CYS A 74 -8.81 -1.39 -16.51
CA CYS A 74 -7.39 -1.07 -16.34
C CYS A 74 -6.72 -1.00 -17.71
N LEU A 75 -6.00 0.09 -17.96
CA LEU A 75 -5.23 0.33 -19.18
C LEU A 75 -6.01 0.14 -20.50
N GLY A 76 -7.34 0.30 -20.46
CA GLY A 76 -8.20 0.33 -21.65
C GLY A 76 -8.51 -1.03 -22.30
N VAL A 77 -8.06 -2.16 -21.75
CA VAL A 77 -8.20 -3.47 -22.42
C VAL A 77 -8.75 -4.58 -21.52
N ALA A 78 -8.44 -4.57 -20.21
CA ALA A 78 -8.93 -5.57 -19.27
C ALA A 78 -10.04 -5.00 -18.38
N GLU A 79 -11.24 -5.58 -18.48
CA GLU A 79 -12.33 -5.32 -17.55
C GLU A 79 -12.37 -6.42 -16.47
N THR A 80 -12.40 -6.01 -15.21
CA THR A 80 -12.73 -6.88 -14.08
C THR A 80 -13.97 -6.34 -13.39
N VAL A 81 -14.85 -7.22 -12.92
CA VAL A 81 -16.04 -6.80 -12.18
C VAL A 81 -15.72 -6.76 -10.69
N ALA A 82 -15.80 -5.57 -10.10
CA ALA A 82 -15.85 -5.43 -8.65
C ALA A 82 -17.28 -5.74 -8.18
N SER A 83 -17.41 -6.70 -7.26
CA SER A 83 -18.73 -7.23 -6.84
C SER A 83 -19.18 -6.74 -5.46
N GLY A 84 -18.73 -5.56 -5.06
CA GLY A 84 -19.17 -4.95 -3.82
C GLY A 84 -18.26 -3.82 -3.41
N GLU A 85 -18.71 -3.10 -2.39
CA GLU A 85 -17.94 -2.07 -1.72
C GLU A 85 -18.00 -2.31 -0.22
N ILE A 86 -16.89 -2.10 0.48
CA ILE A 86 -16.86 -2.10 1.94
C ILE A 86 -16.42 -0.74 2.44
N ASP A 87 -16.91 -0.36 3.62
CA ASP A 87 -16.28 0.67 4.43
C ASP A 87 -15.43 -0.02 5.49
N PHE A 88 -14.24 0.50 5.76
CA PHE A 88 -13.38 -0.01 6.81
C PHE A 88 -12.59 1.09 7.49
N THR A 89 -12.15 0.80 8.70
CA THR A 89 -11.26 1.66 9.48
C THR A 89 -9.93 0.95 9.65
N PHE A 90 -8.83 1.68 9.44
CA PHE A 90 -7.50 1.15 9.62
C PHE A 90 -6.57 2.12 10.36
N THR A 91 -5.48 1.58 10.90
CA THR A 91 -4.42 2.32 11.57
C THR A 91 -3.06 1.96 10.95
N PRO A 92 -2.02 2.80 11.11
CA PRO A 92 -0.64 2.37 10.90
C PRO A 92 -0.31 1.17 11.79
N HIS A 93 0.65 0.34 11.39
CA HIS A 93 1.08 -0.81 12.20
C HIS A 93 1.65 -0.42 13.56
N PHE A 94 2.25 0.77 13.68
CA PHE A 94 2.93 1.25 14.89
C PHE A 94 2.10 2.19 15.78
N ASN A 95 0.97 2.72 15.31
CA ASN A 95 0.16 3.69 16.08
C ASN A 95 -1.33 3.39 15.99
N GLN A 96 -1.83 2.61 16.93
CA GLN A 96 -3.25 2.22 17.00
C GLN A 96 -4.20 3.37 17.38
N LYS A 97 -3.70 4.55 17.77
CA LYS A 97 -4.56 5.72 18.09
C LYS A 97 -4.95 6.51 16.84
N PHE A 98 -4.16 6.43 15.77
CA PHE A 98 -4.44 7.14 14.53
C PHE A 98 -5.30 6.28 13.59
N HIS A 99 -6.54 6.71 13.39
CA HIS A 99 -7.54 5.96 12.62
C HIS A 99 -7.89 6.69 11.32
N ILE A 100 -7.97 5.93 10.23
CA ILE A 100 -8.44 6.40 8.94
C ILE A 100 -9.63 5.56 8.52
N LYS A 101 -10.67 6.23 8.03
CA LYS A 101 -11.86 5.60 7.47
C LYS A 101 -11.86 5.78 5.96
N THR A 102 -12.13 4.73 5.22
CA THR A 102 -12.29 4.78 3.75
C THR A 102 -13.23 3.69 3.27
N SER A 103 -13.64 3.76 2.01
CA SER A 103 -14.24 2.64 1.29
C SER A 103 -13.29 2.03 0.28
N ALA A 104 -13.51 0.78 -0.08
CA ALA A 104 -12.80 0.09 -1.16
C ALA A 104 -13.71 -0.89 -1.91
N LEU A 105 -13.45 -1.03 -3.21
CA LEU A 105 -14.11 -2.00 -4.08
C LEU A 105 -13.54 -3.39 -3.89
N LEU A 106 -14.42 -4.38 -3.87
CA LEU A 106 -14.05 -5.78 -3.65
C LEU A 106 -13.54 -6.42 -4.94
N ILE A 107 -12.30 -6.89 -4.94
CA ILE A 107 -11.66 -7.55 -6.09
C ILE A 107 -11.06 -8.90 -5.71
N GLN A 108 -10.85 -9.79 -6.69
CA GLN A 108 -10.24 -11.10 -6.45
C GLN A 108 -8.73 -10.99 -6.23
N LYS A 109 -8.05 -10.22 -7.10
CA LYS A 109 -6.61 -9.98 -7.09
C LYS A 109 -6.36 -8.50 -7.40
N ILE A 110 -5.36 -7.92 -6.76
CA ILE A 110 -4.95 -6.53 -6.98
C ILE A 110 -3.83 -6.48 -8.01
N THR A 111 -2.73 -7.18 -7.72
CA THR A 111 -1.53 -7.26 -8.55
C THR A 111 -0.73 -8.50 -8.16
N ASP A 112 0.37 -8.76 -8.85
CA ASP A 112 1.38 -9.72 -8.43
C ASP A 112 2.15 -9.23 -7.19
N ASN A 113 3.18 -9.95 -6.78
CA ASN A 113 4.01 -9.53 -5.65
C ASN A 113 4.66 -8.17 -5.92
N ILE A 114 4.70 -7.35 -4.88
CA ILE A 114 5.41 -6.07 -4.87
C ILE A 114 6.47 -6.13 -3.75
N PRO A 115 7.76 -5.97 -4.05
CA PRO A 115 8.39 -6.14 -5.36
C PRO A 115 8.13 -7.53 -5.94
N THR A 116 8.38 -7.71 -7.24
CA THR A 116 8.19 -9.02 -7.91
C THR A 116 9.21 -10.07 -7.46
N ILE A 117 10.40 -9.62 -7.03
CA ILE A 117 11.47 -10.43 -6.47
C ILE A 117 11.98 -9.79 -5.18
N ASN A 118 12.56 -10.60 -4.28
CA ASN A 118 13.21 -10.07 -3.09
C ASN A 118 14.36 -9.13 -3.47
N LEU A 119 14.43 -8.00 -2.78
CA LEU A 119 15.50 -7.02 -2.92
C LEU A 119 16.60 -7.27 -1.89
N PRO A 120 17.83 -6.76 -2.13
CA PRO A 120 18.94 -6.97 -1.21
C PRO A 120 18.65 -6.44 0.20
N GLN A 121 19.09 -7.19 1.21
CA GLN A 121 18.99 -6.79 2.62
C GLN A 121 19.68 -5.43 2.88
N SER A 122 20.79 -5.15 2.18
CA SER A 122 21.50 -3.88 2.27
C SER A 122 20.62 -2.66 1.94
N LEU A 123 19.64 -2.82 1.06
CA LEU A 123 18.69 -1.76 0.75
C LEU A 123 17.79 -1.49 1.96
N LYS A 124 17.27 -2.53 2.61
CA LYS A 124 16.51 -2.38 3.86
C LYS A 124 17.35 -1.72 4.94
N ASP A 125 18.60 -2.14 5.08
CA ASP A 125 19.49 -1.61 6.11
C ASP A 125 19.76 -0.10 5.93
N SER A 126 19.76 0.40 4.68
CA SER A 126 19.91 1.84 4.38
C SER A 126 18.76 2.73 4.90
N PHE A 127 17.62 2.13 5.27
CA PHE A 127 16.45 2.81 5.84
C PHE A 127 16.18 2.41 7.29
N SER A 128 17.12 1.72 7.95
CA SER A 128 16.96 1.19 9.32
C SER A 128 16.78 2.27 10.41
N ASP A 129 17.15 3.52 10.11
CA ASP A 129 16.98 4.67 11.00
C ASP A 129 15.60 5.33 10.90
N LEU A 130 14.73 4.85 10.00
CA LEU A 130 13.38 5.38 9.77
C LEU A 130 12.30 4.47 10.34
N LEU A 131 11.21 5.07 10.79
CA LEU A 131 9.99 4.32 11.09
C LEU A 131 9.23 4.08 9.79
N LEU A 132 9.44 2.90 9.22
CA LEU A 132 8.87 2.54 7.92
C LEU A 132 7.40 2.13 7.99
N ALA A 133 6.59 2.58 7.04
CA ALA A 133 5.22 2.13 6.89
C ALA A 133 5.11 0.63 6.55
N ASP A 134 6.01 0.11 5.71
CA ASP A 134 6.23 -1.33 5.49
C ASP A 134 7.67 -1.72 5.87
N PRO A 135 7.89 -2.30 7.07
CA PRO A 135 9.22 -2.80 7.47
C PRO A 135 9.78 -3.93 6.58
N ASN A 136 8.93 -4.52 5.75
CA ASN A 136 9.23 -5.65 4.86
C ASN A 136 9.13 -5.27 3.37
N PHE A 137 9.21 -3.98 3.03
CA PHE A 137 9.10 -3.48 1.65
C PHE A 137 10.03 -4.16 0.64
N HIS A 138 11.19 -4.64 1.09
CA HIS A 138 12.19 -5.36 0.30
C HIS A 138 11.80 -6.80 -0.06
N ASN A 139 10.80 -7.40 0.60
CA ASN A 139 10.37 -8.78 0.35
C ASN A 139 9.27 -8.83 -0.70
N ALA A 140 9.41 -9.73 -1.68
CA ALA A 140 8.36 -10.04 -2.61
C ALA A 140 7.18 -10.66 -1.87
N SER A 141 6.09 -9.91 -1.78
CA SER A 141 4.90 -10.33 -1.08
C SER A 141 3.66 -9.81 -1.80
N GLU A 142 2.57 -10.54 -1.60
CA GLU A 142 1.27 -10.11 -2.06
C GLU A 142 0.83 -8.81 -1.36
N THR A 143 -0.08 -8.09 -2.02
CA THR A 143 -0.74 -6.89 -1.49
C THR A 143 -2.22 -7.18 -1.28
N ASP A 144 -2.78 -6.83 -0.13
CA ASP A 144 -4.18 -7.08 0.22
C ASP A 144 -5.12 -5.91 -0.09
N VAL A 145 -4.58 -4.68 -0.10
CA VAL A 145 -5.32 -3.44 -0.32
C VAL A 145 -4.55 -2.50 -1.24
N LEU A 146 -5.24 -1.89 -2.20
CA LEU A 146 -4.73 -0.75 -2.97
C LEU A 146 -5.46 0.49 -2.48
N LEU A 147 -4.73 1.45 -1.94
CA LEU A 147 -5.27 2.74 -1.51
C LEU A 147 -5.08 3.75 -2.64
N GLY A 148 -6.18 4.07 -3.31
CA GLY A 148 -6.20 4.98 -4.45
C GLY A 148 -6.01 6.43 -4.06
N VAL A 149 -6.09 7.32 -5.06
CA VAL A 149 -5.92 8.78 -4.91
C VAL A 149 -6.86 9.39 -3.85
N ASN A 150 -8.02 8.76 -3.65
CA ASN A 150 -9.02 9.16 -2.65
C ASN A 150 -8.50 9.08 -1.21
N VAL A 151 -7.49 8.25 -0.95
CA VAL A 151 -6.82 8.15 0.36
C VAL A 151 -5.39 8.68 0.27
N PHE A 152 -4.66 8.33 -0.79
CA PHE A 152 -3.25 8.65 -1.01
C PHE A 152 -2.90 10.09 -0.63
N LEU A 153 -3.56 11.08 -1.24
CA LEU A 153 -3.22 12.49 -1.06
C LEU A 153 -3.42 12.97 0.39
N SER A 154 -4.37 12.36 1.13
CA SER A 154 -4.61 12.71 2.52
C SER A 154 -3.53 12.18 3.48
N LEU A 155 -2.77 11.17 3.05
CA LEU A 155 -1.71 10.53 3.83
C LEU A 155 -0.35 11.20 3.62
N MET A 156 -0.11 11.81 2.45
CA MET A 156 1.17 12.43 2.12
C MET A 156 1.49 13.62 3.03
N LYS A 157 2.74 13.73 3.48
CA LYS A 157 3.28 14.92 4.15
C LYS A 157 4.13 15.80 3.22
N GLY A 158 4.56 15.26 2.08
CA GLY A 158 5.28 16.00 1.03
C GLY A 158 6.81 15.97 1.14
N GLU A 159 7.36 15.44 2.23
CA GLU A 159 8.81 15.31 2.41
C GLU A 159 9.33 14.02 1.77
N THR A 160 10.54 14.09 1.21
CA THR A 160 11.27 12.92 0.70
C THR A 160 12.62 12.79 1.40
N ILE A 161 12.99 11.56 1.75
CA ILE A 161 14.31 11.22 2.30
C ILE A 161 15.04 10.39 1.25
N LYS A 162 16.08 10.96 0.64
CA LYS A 162 16.91 10.27 -0.34
C LYS A 162 18.07 9.56 0.38
N ARG A 163 18.27 8.26 0.13
CA ARG A 163 19.38 7.48 0.73
C ARG A 163 20.53 7.25 -0.23
N ASP A 164 20.22 7.08 -1.50
CA ASP A 164 21.22 6.92 -2.56
C ASP A 164 20.95 7.97 -3.65
N GLU A 165 22.00 8.63 -4.15
CA GLU A 165 21.95 9.47 -5.35
C GLU A 165 21.33 8.70 -6.54
N ARG A 166 21.52 7.38 -6.54
CA ARG A 166 21.07 6.38 -7.49
C ARG A 166 19.92 5.49 -6.97
N LEU A 167 18.80 6.09 -6.56
CA LEU A 167 17.46 5.50 -6.78
C LEU A 167 16.75 4.80 -5.61
N SER A 168 16.74 5.36 -4.39
CA SER A 168 15.62 5.09 -3.47
C SER A 168 15.36 6.29 -2.58
N PHE A 169 14.09 6.69 -2.51
CA PHE A 169 13.63 7.69 -1.56
C PHE A 169 12.59 7.07 -0.62
N ALA A 170 12.40 7.69 0.53
CA ALA A 170 11.25 7.43 1.36
C ALA A 170 10.36 8.67 1.32
N LEU A 171 9.08 8.50 1.05
CA LEU A 171 8.07 9.54 1.16
C LEU A 171 7.54 9.58 2.59
N SER A 172 7.54 10.75 3.22
CA SER A 172 6.91 10.87 4.53
C SER A 172 5.39 10.88 4.39
N THR A 173 4.72 10.03 5.18
CA THR A 173 3.25 9.93 5.21
C THR A 173 2.72 9.94 6.64
N LYS A 174 1.40 9.89 6.82
CA LYS A 174 0.79 9.70 8.14
C LYS A 174 0.88 8.25 8.64
N LEU A 175 1.28 7.31 7.79
CA LEU A 175 1.37 5.87 8.09
C LEU A 175 2.79 5.40 8.41
N GLY A 176 3.73 6.33 8.52
CA GLY A 176 5.11 6.13 8.12
C GLY A 176 5.35 7.24 7.14
#